data_AF-A0A4R1QKB9-F1
#
_entry.id   AF-A0A4R1QKB9-F1
#
_cell.length_a   1.000
_cell.length_b   1.000
_cell.length_c   1.000
_cell.angle_alpha   90.00
_cell.angle_beta   90.00
_cell.angle_gamma   90.00
#
_symmetry.space_group_name_H-M   'P 1'
#
loop_
_entity.id
_entity.type
_entity.pdbx_description
1 polymer ?
#
loop_
_entity_poly.entity_id
_entity_poly.type
_entity_poly.pdbx_seq_one_letter_code
_entity_poly.pdbx_strand_id
1 'polypeptide(L)' 'MPQIAEKNEPTLKQQIAASRARLHRLWNRHGHTTPAVLAASIELDELLNRYQREEKSDLNLDLADSIDDRI' A
#
# COMPACT_ATOMS: atom_id res chain seq x y z
N MET A 1 21.35 27.77 6.91
CA MET A 1 20.56 26.85 6.06
C MET A 1 21.02 25.43 6.30
N PRO A 2 20.32 24.61 7.12
CA PRO A 2 20.43 23.17 7.05
C PRO A 2 19.18 22.62 6.36
N GLN A 3 19.37 21.98 5.21
CA GLN A 3 18.37 21.15 4.56
C GLN A 3 18.21 19.89 5.41
N ILE A 4 17.29 19.94 6.37
CA ILE A 4 16.72 18.75 6.98
C ILE A 4 16.14 17.96 5.81
N ALA A 5 16.80 16.85 5.48
CA ALA A 5 16.24 15.84 4.61
C ALA A 5 14.94 15.39 5.27
N GLU A 6 13.84 16.01 4.88
CA GLU A 6 12.52 15.46 5.04
C GLU A 6 12.63 14.09 4.39
N LYS A 7 12.81 13.06 5.22
CA LYS A 7 12.47 11.69 4.88
C LYS A 7 10.99 11.78 4.53
N ASN A 8 10.70 12.12 3.27
CA ASN A 8 9.41 11.88 2.66
C ASN A 8 9.25 10.38 2.78
N GLU A 9 8.60 9.95 3.85
CA GLU A 9 8.21 8.56 4.00
C GLU A 9 7.51 8.21 2.69
N PRO A 10 8.01 7.21 1.95
CA PRO A 10 7.46 6.91 0.64
C PRO A 10 5.97 6.69 0.83
N THR A 11 5.17 7.42 0.06
CA THR A 11 3.72 7.27 0.08
C THR A 11 3.36 5.80 -0.08
N LEU A 12 2.24 5.36 0.47
CA LEU A 12 1.87 3.94 0.46
C LEU A 12 1.90 3.34 -0.97
N LYS A 13 1.52 4.16 -1.98
CA LYS A 13 1.63 3.85 -3.41
C LYS A 13 3.08 3.58 -3.87
N GLN A 14 4.04 4.37 -3.41
CA GLN A 14 5.47 4.18 -3.70
C GLN A 14 6.00 2.90 -3.04
N GLN A 15 5.56 2.58 -1.81
CA GLN A 15 5.93 1.33 -1.14
C GLN A 15 5.40 0.12 -1.90
N ILE A 16 4.15 0.16 -2.37
CA ILE A 16 3.55 -0.89 -3.21
C ILE A 16 4.34 -1.06 -4.52
N ALA A 17 4.69 0.05 -5.18
CA ALA A 17 5.48 0.00 -6.42
C ALA A 17 6.88 -0.61 -6.20
N ALA A 18 7.55 -0.25 -5.11
CA ALA A 18 8.84 -0.80 -4.74
C ALA A 18 8.76 -2.31 -4.41
N SER A 19 7.78 -2.73 -3.62
CA SER A 19 7.55 -4.14 -3.28
C SER A 19 7.19 -4.98 -4.51
N ARG A 20 6.38 -4.45 -5.44
CA ARG A 20 6.13 -5.08 -6.75
C ARG A 20 7.41 -5.26 -7.58
N ALA A 21 8.24 -4.24 -7.67
CA ALA A 21 9.51 -4.32 -8.40
C ALA A 21 10.45 -5.36 -7.77
N ARG A 22 10.48 -5.44 -6.44
CA ARG A 22 11.26 -6.43 -5.69
C ARG A 22 10.75 -7.86 -5.94
N LEU A 23 9.44 -8.07 -5.85
CA LEU A 23 8.80 -9.35 -6.16
C LEU A 23 9.15 -9.80 -7.58
N HIS A 24 9.02 -8.91 -8.57
CA HIS A 24 9.31 -9.23 -9.97
C HIS A 24 10.78 -9.61 -10.17
N ARG A 25 11.73 -8.91 -9.53
CA ARG A 25 13.15 -9.27 -9.56
C ARG A 25 13.42 -10.63 -8.92
N LEU A 26 12.80 -10.93 -7.78
CA LEU A 26 12.96 -12.20 -7.09
C LEU A 26 12.35 -13.35 -7.89
N TRP A 27 11.19 -13.13 -8.49
CA TRP A 27 10.52 -14.09 -9.38
C TRP A 27 11.38 -14.44 -10.59
N ASN A 28 11.95 -13.43 -11.25
CA ASN A 28 12.82 -13.63 -12.40
C ASN A 28 14.16 -14.30 -12.04
N ARG A 29 14.65 -14.07 -10.82
CA ARG A 29 15.94 -14.62 -10.36
C ARG A 29 15.83 -16.04 -9.81
N HIS A 30 14.78 -16.34 -9.06
CA HIS A 30 14.70 -17.56 -8.26
C HIS A 30 13.47 -18.44 -8.58
N GLY A 31 12.57 -17.99 -9.45
CA GLY A 31 11.31 -18.68 -9.72
C GLY A 31 10.29 -18.54 -8.59
N HIS A 32 9.08 -19.03 -8.83
CA HIS A 32 7.90 -18.79 -8.00
C HIS A 32 7.86 -19.55 -6.67
N THR A 33 8.73 -20.54 -6.47
CA THR A 33 8.72 -21.44 -5.30
C THR A 33 9.70 -21.03 -4.19
N THR A 34 10.46 -19.96 -4.39
CA THR A 34 11.47 -19.56 -3.42
C THR A 34 10.83 -18.87 -2.21
N PRO A 35 11.22 -19.20 -0.97
CA PRO A 35 10.68 -18.56 0.24
C PRO A 35 10.79 -17.03 0.23
N ALA A 36 11.82 -16.49 -0.43
CA ALA A 36 12.00 -15.06 -0.62
C ALA A 36 10.89 -14.41 -1.48
N VAL A 37 10.38 -15.12 -2.49
CA VAL A 37 9.26 -14.66 -3.32
C VAL A 37 7.96 -14.69 -2.51
N LEU A 38 7.74 -15.75 -1.73
CA LEU A 38 6.59 -15.84 -0.83
C LEU A 38 6.58 -14.72 0.22
N ALA A 39 7.73 -14.46 0.85
CA ALA A 39 7.88 -13.37 1.81
C ALA A 39 7.60 -12.00 1.16
N ALA A 40 8.12 -11.76 -0.04
CA ALA A 40 7.86 -10.53 -0.78
C ALA A 40 6.39 -10.40 -1.23
N SER A 41 5.70 -11.51 -1.52
CA SER A 41 4.26 -11.50 -1.81
C SER A 41 3.42 -11.12 -0.59
N ILE A 42 3.76 -11.67 0.59
CA ILE A 42 3.07 -11.35 1.86
C ILE A 42 3.26 -9.86 2.20
N GLU A 43 4.48 -9.35 2.08
CA GLU A 43 4.78 -7.92 2.29
C GLU A 43 3.98 -7.01 1.35
N LEU A 44 3.83 -7.41 0.07
CA LEU A 44 3.02 -6.67 -0.87
C LEU A 44 1.51 -6.72 -0.54
N ASP A 45 1.00 -7.86 -0.08
CA ASP A 45 -0.40 -8.02 0.31
C ASP A 45 -0.76 -7.15 1.52
N GLU A 46 0.11 -7.10 2.53
CA GLU A 46 -0.07 -6.22 3.69
C GLU A 46 -0.14 -4.73 3.30
N LEU A 47 0.72 -4.30 2.37
CA LEU A 47 0.70 -2.93 1.85
C LEU A 47 -0.57 -2.62 1.07
N LEU A 48 -1.06 -3.57 0.25
CA LEU A 48 -2.32 -3.43 -0.47
C LEU A 48 -3.53 -3.40 0.48
N ASN A 49 -3.52 -4.23 1.52
CA ASN A 49 -4.56 -4.24 2.54
C ASN A 49 -4.61 -2.92 3.31
N ARG A 50 -3.46 -2.32 3.63
CA ARG A 50 -3.40 -0.97 4.22
C ARG A 50 -3.95 0.08 3.27
N TYR A 51 -3.56 0.02 1.99
CA TYR A 51 -4.02 0.98 0.98
C TYR A 51 -5.53 0.91 0.79
N GLN A 52 -6.07 -0.31 0.73
CA GLN A 52 -7.51 -0.51 0.61
C GLN A 52 -8.26 -0.07 1.87
N ARG A 53 -7.68 -0.20 3.07
CA ARG A 53 -8.29 0.33 4.29
C ARG A 53 -8.32 1.84 4.31
N GLU A 54 -7.22 2.50 3.93
CA GLU A 54 -7.12 3.96 3.83
C GLU A 54 -8.12 4.50 2.80
N GLU A 55 -8.21 3.88 1.61
CA GLU A 55 -9.17 4.26 0.57
C GLU A 55 -10.63 4.02 0.98
N LYS A 56 -10.91 2.93 1.71
CA LYS A 56 -12.26 2.64 2.24
C LYS A 56 -12.66 3.55 3.41
N SER A 57 -11.72 4.02 4.22
CA SER A 57 -12.01 5.01 5.26
C SER A 57 -12.38 6.37 4.66
N ASP A 58 -11.74 6.75 3.54
CA ASP A 58 -12.07 7.99 2.84
C ASP A 58 -13.48 7.93 2.20
N LEU A 59 -13.93 6.76 1.75
CA LEU A 59 -15.27 6.54 1.20
C LEU A 59 -16.40 6.53 2.25
N ASN A 60 -16.10 6.41 3.54
CA ASN A 60 -17.12 6.30 4.59
C ASN A 60 -17.53 7.65 5.20
N LEU A 61 -16.91 8.75 4.77
CA LEU A 61 -17.27 10.10 5.23
C LEU A 61 -18.38 10.75 4.38
N ASP A 62 -18.54 10.35 3.11
CA ASP A 62 -19.55 10.94 2.20
C ASP A 62 -20.97 10.39 2.39
N LEU A 63 -21.16 9.25 3.08
CA LEU A 63 -22.49 8.63 3.23
C LEU A 63 -23.22 9.05 4.53
N ALA A 64 -22.51 9.65 5.49
CA ALA A 64 -23.09 10.05 6.78
C ALA A 64 -23.86 11.39 6.71
N ASP A 65 -23.65 12.20 5.67
CA ASP A 65 -24.25 13.55 5.56
C ASP A 65 -25.61 13.56 4.83
N SER A 66 -26.17 12.39 4.46
CA SER A 66 -27.40 12.29 3.66
C SER A 66 -28.55 11.54 4.35
N ILE A 67 -28.48 11.29 5.67
CA ILE A 67 -29.59 10.73 6.45
C ILE A 67 -29.97 11.69 7.57
N ASP A 68 -30.26 12.95 7.24
CA ASP A 68 -30.95 13.87 8.14
C ASP A 68 -31.83 14.83 7.34
N ASP A 69 -32.77 14.31 6.54
CA ASP A 69 -33.95 15.07 6.12
C ASP A 69 -35.07 14.15 5.63
N ARG A 70 -35.90 13.67 6.56
CA ARG A 70 -37.31 13.36 6.33
C ARG A 70 -38.01 13.16 7.67
N ILE A 71 -38.44 14.30 8.20
CA ILE A 71 -39.55 14.45 9.16
C ILE A 71 -40.84 13.92 8.51
#